data_AF-A0ABD2Z186-F1
#
_entry.id   AF-A0ABD2Z186-F1
#
_cell.length_a   1.000
_cell.length_b   1.000
_cell.length_c   1.000
_cell.angle_alpha   90.00
_cell.angle_beta   90.00
_cell.angle_gamma   90.00
#
_symmetry.space_group_name_H-M   'P 1'
#
loop_
_entity.id
_entity.type
_entity.pdbx_description
1 polymer ?
#
loop_
_entity_poly.entity_id
_entity_poly.type
_entity_poly.pdbx_seq_one_letter_code
_entity_poly.pdbx_strand_id
1 'polypeptide(L)'
;MEGPTPISSLIHAATMVAAGIFLVAQLLPLFIVIPYITKFISVIGIITILFGASLALAQKDIKRGLAYSTMSQLGYMMLAL
;
A
#
# COMPACT_ATOMS: atom_id res chain seq x y z
N MET A 1 -6.65 15.29 0.57
CA MET A 1 -7.88 14.49 0.43
C MET A 1 -8.99 15.46 0.14
N GLU A 2 -9.32 15.61 -1.14
CA GLU A 2 -10.29 16.60 -1.63
C GLU A 2 -11.71 16.03 -1.71
N GLY A 3 -11.84 14.70 -1.70
CA GLY A 3 -13.13 14.01 -1.70
C GLY A 3 -13.83 14.00 -0.33
N PRO A 4 -15.18 13.82 -0.31
CA PRO A 4 -15.93 13.64 0.92
C PRO A 4 -15.42 12.42 1.70
N THR A 5 -15.46 12.51 3.03
CA THR A 5 -14.94 11.51 3.97
C THR A 5 -15.35 10.06 3.65
N PRO A 6 -16.62 9.73 3.34
CA PRO A 6 -17.01 8.36 3.04
C PRO A 6 -16.45 7.83 1.71
N ILE A 7 -16.23 8.70 0.72
CA ILE A 7 -15.65 8.30 -0.57
C ILE A 7 -14.17 7.99 -0.37
N SER A 8 -13.46 8.84 0.37
CA SER A 8 -12.04 8.63 0.61
C SER A 8 -11.76 7.40 1.47
N SER A 9 -12.61 7.08 2.45
CA SER A 9 -12.49 5.83 3.21
C SER A 9 -12.72 4.61 2.33
N LEU A 10 -13.71 4.65 1.43
CA LEU A 10 -14.02 3.53 0.55
C LEU A 10 -12.87 3.25 -0.44
N ILE A 11 -12.30 4.30 -1.04
CA ILE A 11 -11.19 4.18 -2.00
C ILE A 11 -9.92 3.65 -1.33
N HIS A 12 -9.56 4.21 -0.17
CA HIS A 12 -8.30 3.88 0.51
C HIS A 12 -8.36 2.55 1.26
N ALA A 13 -9.54 2.11 1.73
CA ALA A 13 -9.66 0.89 2.50
C ALA A 13 -10.11 -0.32 1.67
N ALA A 14 -11.05 -0.15 0.72
CA ALA A 14 -11.81 -1.29 0.20
C ALA A 14 -11.60 -1.61 -1.29
N THR A 15 -11.36 -0.61 -2.15
CA THR A 15 -11.49 -0.84 -3.61
C THR A 15 -10.20 -0.65 -4.39
N MET A 16 -9.78 0.59 -4.61
CA MET A 16 -8.67 0.94 -5.53
C MET A 16 -7.36 0.26 -5.11
N VAL A 17 -7.16 0.19 -3.80
CA VAL A 17 -5.96 -0.29 -3.18
C VAL A 17 -5.89 -1.82 -3.10
N ALA A 18 -7.01 -2.47 -2.75
CA ALA A 18 -7.11 -3.93 -2.71
C ALA A 18 -6.96 -4.56 -4.09
N ALA A 19 -7.40 -3.87 -5.15
CA ALA A 19 -7.25 -4.33 -6.53
C ALA A 19 -5.79 -4.54 -6.94
N GLY A 20 -4.86 -3.68 -6.51
CA GLY A 20 -3.43 -3.83 -6.81
C GLY A 20 -2.81 -5.07 -6.16
N ILE A 21 -3.14 -5.28 -4.88
CA ILE A 21 -2.71 -6.47 -4.12
C ILE A 21 -3.29 -7.74 -4.72
N PHE A 22 -4.58 -7.72 -5.10
CA PHE A 22 -5.25 -8.84 -5.73
C PHE A 22 -4.59 -9.25 -7.05
N LEU A 23 -4.23 -8.29 -7.90
CA LEU A 23 -3.54 -8.57 -9.16
C LEU A 23 -2.18 -9.26 -8.92
N VAL A 24 -1.43 -8.80 -7.92
CA VAL A 24 -0.12 -9.38 -7.58
C VAL A 24 -0.29 -10.78 -7.01
N ALA A 25 -1.28 -10.98 -6.14
CA ALA A 25 -1.63 -12.28 -5.60
C ALA A 25 -2.04 -13.28 -6.70
N GLN A 26 -2.77 -12.82 -7.73
CA GLN A 26 -3.15 -13.66 -8.86
C GLN A 26 -1.94 -14.06 -9.71
N LEU A 27 -0.95 -13.17 -9.83
CA LEU A 27 0.28 -13.39 -10.60
C LEU A 27 1.41 -14.04 -9.77
N LEU A 28 1.19 -14.34 -8.49
CA LEU A 28 2.17 -15.00 -7.62
C LEU A 28 2.81 -16.25 -8.24
N PRO A 29 2.05 -17.18 -8.87
CA PRO A 29 2.64 -18.37 -9.49
C PRO A 29 3.68 -18.02 -10.56
N LEU A 30 3.51 -16.89 -11.26
CA LEU A 30 4.48 -16.39 -12.24
C LEU A 30 5.70 -15.77 -11.54
N PHE A 31 5.48 -14.99 -10.48
CA PHE A 31 6.57 -14.31 -9.75
C PHE A 31 7.47 -15.28 -8.98
N ILE A 32 6.93 -16.39 -8.47
CA ILE A 32 7.72 -17.43 -7.80
C ILE A 32 8.75 -18.05 -8.74
N VAL A 33 8.44 -18.17 -10.04
CA VAL A 33 9.37 -18.70 -11.06
C VAL A 33 10.49 -17.70 -11.38
N ILE A 34 10.27 -16.40 -11.15
CA ILE A 34 11.23 -15.32 -11.43
C ILE A 34 11.58 -14.58 -10.14
N PRO A 35 12.51 -15.10 -9.32
CA PRO A 35 12.78 -14.60 -7.97
C PRO A 35 13.33 -13.16 -7.92
N TYR A 36 13.85 -12.65 -9.05
CA TYR A 36 14.24 -11.24 -9.17
C TYR A 36 13.05 -10.29 -9.05
N ILE A 37 11.88 -10.65 -9.60
CA ILE A 37 10.69 -9.81 -9.57
C ILE A 37 10.16 -9.70 -8.14
N THR A 38 10.06 -10.83 -7.43
CA THR A 38 9.61 -10.84 -6.02
C THR A 38 10.52 -9.98 -5.15
N LYS A 39 11.85 -10.11 -5.27
CA LYS A 39 12.80 -9.27 -4.52
C LYS A 39 12.62 -7.77 -4.82
N PHE A 40 12.39 -7.42 -6.08
CA PHE A 40 12.17 -6.04 -6.48
C PHE A 40 10.88 -5.46 -5.87
N ILE A 41 9.80 -6.24 -5.89
CA ILE A 41 8.53 -5.89 -5.25
C ILE A 41 8.72 -5.70 -3.73
N SER A 42 9.44 -6.61 -3.07
CA SER A 42 9.72 -6.49 -1.63
C SER A 42 10.51 -5.22 -1.30
N VAL A 43 11.52 -4.85 -2.10
CA VAL A 43 12.29 -3.62 -1.90
C VAL A 43 11.39 -2.38 -2.02
N ILE A 44 10.51 -2.33 -3.02
CA ILE A 44 9.54 -1.24 -3.17
C ILE A 44 8.57 -1.21 -1.98
N GLY A 45 8.13 -2.37 -1.50
CA GLY A 45 7.28 -2.49 -0.32
C GLY A 45 7.92 -1.88 0.93
N ILE A 46 9.20 -2.20 1.20
CA ILE A 46 9.96 -1.64 2.33
C ILE A 46 10.06 -0.12 2.24
N ILE A 47 10.41 0.41 1.07
CA ILE A 47 10.51 1.86 0.85
C ILE A 47 9.15 2.52 1.13
N THR A 48 8.07 1.92 0.64
CA THR A 48 6.71 2.43 0.82
C THR A 48 6.28 2.46 2.30
N ILE A 49 6.63 1.43 3.08
CA ILE A 49 6.37 1.39 4.53
C ILE A 49 7.07 2.56 5.22
N LEU A 50 8.37 2.73 4.95
CA LEU A 50 9.20 3.73 5.61
C LEU A 50 8.73 5.14 5.28
N PHE A 51 8.43 5.41 4.02
CA PHE A 51 7.90 6.71 3.60
C PHE A 51 6.50 6.95 4.17
N GLY A 52 5.59 5.97 4.09
CA GLY A 52 4.23 6.09 4.62
C GLY A 52 4.21 6.36 6.13
N ALA A 53 5.00 5.62 6.90
CA ALA A 53 5.07 5.79 8.36
C ALA A 53 5.72 7.14 8.74
N SER A 54 6.82 7.51 8.08
CA SER A 54 7.52 8.78 8.38
C SER A 54 6.66 10.00 8.05
N LEU A 55 5.95 9.96 6.91
CA LEU A 55 5.05 11.05 6.50
C LEU A 55 3.81 11.11 7.38
N ALA A 56 3.25 9.97 7.82
CA ALA A 56 2.09 9.95 8.71
C ALA A 56 2.35 10.67 10.03
N LEU A 57 3.54 10.49 10.62
CA LEU A 57 3.95 11.17 11.86
C LEU A 57 4.11 12.69 11.71
N ALA A 58 4.51 13.15 10.52
CA ALA A 58 4.71 14.57 10.25
C ALA A 58 3.42 15.33 9.91
N GLN A 59 2.30 14.65 9.68
CA GLN A 59 1.03 15.30 9.32
C GLN A 59 0.32 15.91 10.53
N LYS A 60 -0.12 17.15 10.39
CA LYS A 60 -0.98 17.85 11.38
C LYS A 60 -2.48 17.55 11.18
N ASP A 61 -2.86 17.11 9.97
CA ASP A 61 -4.25 16.76 9.64
C ASP A 61 -4.52 15.26 9.83
N ILE A 62 -5.48 14.92 10.68
CA ILE A 62 -5.85 13.51 10.98
C ILE A 62 -6.19 12.73 9.70
N LYS A 63 -6.94 13.34 8.77
CA LYS A 63 -7.32 12.68 7.51
C LYS A 63 -6.08 12.32 6.68
N ARG A 64 -5.12 13.23 6.55
CA ARG A 64 -3.88 12.98 5.82
C ARG A 64 -3.01 11.96 6.55
N GLY A 65 -2.93 12.02 7.88
CA GLY A 65 -2.26 11.01 8.70
C GLY A 65 -2.79 9.60 8.43
N LEU A 66 -4.12 9.43 8.42
CA LEU A 66 -4.77 8.15 8.10
C LEU A 66 -4.54 7.70 6.64
N ALA A 67 -4.46 8.63 5.70
CA ALA A 67 -4.12 8.29 4.31
C ALA A 67 -2.67 7.78 4.19
N TYR A 68 -1.71 8.35 4.91
CA TYR A 68 -0.33 7.85 4.90
C TYR A 68 -0.18 6.54 5.70
N SER A 69 -0.95 6.34 6.77
CA SER A 69 -0.95 5.07 7.49
C SER A 69 -1.52 3.93 6.64
N THR A 70 -2.57 4.20 5.84
CA THR A 70 -3.07 3.21 4.87
C THR A 70 -2.00 2.90 3.83
N MET A 71 -1.32 3.91 3.26
CA MET A 71 -0.19 3.68 2.33
C MET A 71 0.90 2.78 2.91
N SER A 72 1.27 2.98 4.19
CA SER A 72 2.24 2.11 4.87
C SER A 72 1.72 0.67 5.03
N GLN A 73 0.44 0.49 5.39
CA GLN A 73 -0.17 -0.85 5.47
C GLN A 73 -0.17 -1.60 4.13
N LEU A 74 -0.25 -0.90 3.01
CA LEU A 74 -0.14 -1.55 1.70
C LEU A 74 1.26 -2.06 1.42
N GLY A 75 2.27 -1.32 1.84
CA GLY A 75 3.64 -1.82 1.77
C GLY A 75 3.82 -3.10 2.59
N TYR A 76 3.15 -3.22 3.74
CA TYR A 76 3.14 -4.46 4.54
C TYR A 76 2.41 -5.61 3.81
N MET A 77 1.23 -5.35 3.24
CA MET A 77 0.50 -6.37 2.48
C MET A 77 1.28 -6.86 1.26
N MET A 78 1.98 -5.94 0.58
CA MET A 78 2.80 -6.24 -0.57
C MET A 78 4.11 -6.98 -0.21
N LEU A 79 4.59 -6.83 1.02
CA LEU A 79 5.71 -7.62 1.55
C LEU A 79 5.31 -9.03 1.98
N ALA A 80 4.05 -9.23 2.35
CA ALA A 80 3.53 -10.52 2.74
C ALA A 80 3.25 -11.44 1.54
N LEU A 81 3.04 -10.85 0.36
CA LEU A 81 2.96 -11.53 -0.95
C LEU A 81 4.36 -11.82 -1.49
#